data_AF-A0A2N3BWM0-F1
#
_entry.id   AF-A0A2N3BWM0-F1
#
_cell.length_a   1.000
_cell.length_b   1.000
_cell.length_c   1.000
_cell.angle_alpha   90.00
_cell.angle_beta   90.00
_cell.angle_gamma   90.00
#
_symmetry.space_group_name_H-M   'P 1'
#
loop_
_entity.id
_entity.type
_entity.pdbx_description
1 polymer ?
#
loop_
_entity_poly.entity_id
_entity_poly.type
_entity_poly.pdbx_seq_one_letter_code
_entity_poly.pdbx_strand_id
1 'polypeptide(L)' 'MKKIALAAALSVAASTAFAGGLAEPIVEPEVVEAQASSSSAGLIVPLLLLVLVAAAVAAD' A
#
# COMPACT_ATOMS: atom_id res chain seq x y z
N MET A 1 6.52 25.53 8.09
CA MET A 1 5.26 25.53 7.32
C MET A 1 5.28 24.55 6.14
N LYS A 2 6.29 24.57 5.27
CA LYS A 2 6.39 23.62 4.11
C LYS A 2 6.47 22.14 4.52
N LYS A 3 7.17 21.84 5.62
CA LYS A 3 7.35 20.47 6.14
C LYS A 3 6.05 19.84 6.67
N ILE A 4 5.17 20.67 7.25
CA ILE A 4 3.88 20.21 7.78
C ILE A 4 2.91 19.93 6.62
N ALA A 5 2.92 20.76 5.59
CA ALA A 5 2.11 20.52 4.39
C ALA A 5 2.50 19.20 3.68
N LEU A 6 3.80 18.90 3.59
CA LEU A 6 4.29 17.65 3.00
C LEU A 6 3.92 16.44 3.86
N ALA A 7 4.10 16.53 5.18
CA ALA A 7 3.70 15.47 6.10
C ALA A 7 2.18 15.19 6.04
N ALA A 8 1.35 16.24 5.98
CA ALA A 8 -0.10 16.09 5.85
C ALA A 8 -0.50 15.44 4.51
N ALA A 9 0.11 15.87 3.40
CA ALA A 9 -0.14 15.30 2.08
C ALA A 9 0.25 13.81 2.02
N LEU A 10 1.39 13.44 2.62
CA LEU A 10 1.84 12.05 2.68
C LEU A 10 0.91 11.18 3.53
N SER A 11 0.47 11.66 4.71
CA SER A 11 -0.47 10.91 5.56
C SER A 11 -1.82 10.67 4.89
N VAL A 12 -2.35 11.65 4.16
CA VAL A 12 -3.60 11.48 3.40
C VAL A 12 -3.40 10.50 2.24
N ALA A 13 -2.30 10.61 1.50
CA ALA A 13 -2.00 9.70 0.40
C ALA A 13 -1.81 8.24 0.88
N ALA A 14 -1.28 8.03 2.08
CA ALA A 14 -1.07 6.70 2.66
C ALA A 14 -2.37 6.01 3.13
N SER A 15 -3.48 6.75 3.26
CA SER A 15 -4.72 6.21 3.83
C SER A 15 -5.35 5.09 2.98
N THR A 16 -5.05 5.03 1.68
CA THR A 16 -5.55 3.99 0.75
C THR A 16 -4.71 2.71 0.77
N ALA A 17 -3.55 2.70 1.44
CA ALA A 17 -2.68 1.54 1.56
C ALA A 17 -3.07 0.61 2.73
N PHE A 18 -4.09 0.95 3.52
CA PHE A 18 -4.54 0.14 4.64
C PHE A 18 -5.41 -1.04 4.14
N ALA A 19 -4.89 -2.26 4.24
CA ALA A 19 -5.69 -3.48 4.09
C ALA A 19 -6.71 -3.51 5.23
N GLY A 20 -7.99 -3.24 4.92
CA GLY A 20 -9.07 -3.19 5.91
C GLY A 20 -9.17 -4.45 6.80
N GLY A 21 -9.92 -4.36 7.90
CA GLY A 21 -10.12 -5.50 8.80
C GLY A 21 -10.77 -6.69 8.07
N LEU A 22 -10.35 -7.91 8.44
CA LEU A 22 -10.98 -9.13 7.94
C LEU A 22 -12.47 -9.11 8.36
N ALA A 23 -13.37 -8.99 7.38
CA ALA A 23 -14.78 -9.26 7.61
C ALA A 23 -14.92 -10.74 7.97
N GLU A 24 -15.75 -11.06 8.96
CA GLU A 24 -16.03 -12.45 9.33
C GLU A 24 -16.49 -13.22 8.09
N PRO A 25 -15.79 -14.31 7.71
CA PRO A 25 -16.10 -15.04 6.49
C PRO A 25 -17.45 -15.75 6.66
N ILE A 26 -18.46 -15.30 5.90
CA ILE A 26 -19.74 -16.01 5.77
C ILE A 26 -19.46 -17.25 4.91
N VAL A 27 -19.41 -18.42 5.55
CA VAL A 27 -19.11 -19.70 4.88
C VAL A 27 -20.38 -20.20 4.20
N GLU A 28 -20.54 -19.87 2.93
CA GLU A 28 -21.53 -20.48 2.03
C GLU A 28 -20.90 -21.72 1.36
N PRO A 29 -21.60 -22.86 1.26
CA PRO A 29 -21.02 -24.10 0.75
C PRO A 29 -20.66 -24.00 -0.75
N GLU A 30 -19.35 -23.87 -1.01
CA GLU A 30 -18.56 -24.21 -2.20
C GLU A 30 -19.13 -23.89 -3.61
N VAL A 31 -18.57 -22.84 -4.24
CA VAL A 31 -17.80 -23.00 -5.49
C VAL A 31 -16.53 -22.15 -5.33
N VAL A 32 -15.42 -22.81 -5.04
CA VAL A 32 -14.13 -22.16 -4.77
C VAL A 32 -13.52 -21.62 -6.07
N GLU A 33 -13.79 -20.36 -6.37
CA GLU A 33 -12.80 -19.50 -7.01
C GLU A 33 -12.62 -18.23 -6.18
N ALA A 34 -12.20 -18.40 -4.93
CA ALA A 34 -11.57 -17.31 -4.22
C ALA A 34 -10.25 -17.01 -4.96
N GLN A 35 -10.27 -16.07 -5.91
CA GLN A 35 -9.02 -15.52 -6.41
C GLN A 35 -8.33 -14.87 -5.22
N ALA A 36 -7.37 -15.57 -4.63
CA ALA A 36 -6.51 -15.05 -3.60
C ALA A 36 -5.73 -13.88 -4.22
N SER A 37 -6.29 -12.67 -4.11
CA SER A 37 -5.60 -11.48 -4.54
C SER A 37 -4.39 -11.33 -3.61
N SER A 38 -3.21 -11.47 -4.18
CA SER A 38 -1.98 -11.44 -3.39
C SER A 38 -1.83 -10.04 -2.79
N SER A 39 -1.66 -9.96 -1.47
CA SER A 39 -1.30 -8.72 -0.78
C SER A 39 0.00 -8.10 -1.30
N SER A 40 0.80 -8.86 -2.07
CA SER A 40 2.01 -8.40 -2.74
C SER A 40 1.76 -7.59 -4.02
N ALA A 41 0.57 -7.66 -4.63
CA ALA A 41 0.27 -6.98 -5.89
C ALA A 41 0.35 -5.44 -5.77
N GLY A 42 0.07 -4.89 -4.58
CA GLY A 42 0.18 -3.46 -4.31
C GLY A 42 1.60 -2.96 -3.99
N LEU A 43 2.59 -3.85 -3.85
CA LEU A 43 3.94 -3.48 -3.37
C LEU A 43 4.88 -2.96 -4.46
N ILE A 44 4.55 -3.13 -5.74
CA ILE A 44 5.41 -2.69 -6.86
C ILE A 44 5.66 -1.17 -6.80
N VAL A 45 4.60 -0.38 -6.61
CA VAL A 45 4.69 1.08 -6.53
C VAL A 45 5.55 1.57 -5.35
N PRO A 46 5.34 1.12 -4.09
CA PRO A 46 6.17 1.56 -2.98
C PRO A 46 7.63 1.08 -3.06
N LEU A 47 7.89 -0.10 -3.63
CA LEU A 47 9.27 -0.56 -3.85
C LEU A 47 10.01 0.32 -4.86
N LEU A 48 9.36 0.67 -5.97
CA LEU A 48 9.94 1.59 -6.96
C LEU A 48 10.20 2.98 -6.35
N LEU A 49 9.27 3.49 -5.54
CA LEU A 49 9.46 4.75 -4.82
C LEU A 49 10.68 4.70 -3.89
N LEU A 50 10.84 3.61 -3.13
CA LEU A 50 12.02 3.42 -2.27
C LEU A 50 13.34 3.42 -3.06
N VAL A 51 13.37 2.76 -4.22
CA VAL A 51 14.55 2.76 -5.11
C VAL A 51 14.87 4.17 -5.59
N LEU A 52 13.87 4.96 -6.00
CA LEU A 52 14.08 6.34 -6.44
C LEU A 52 14.60 7.24 -5.32
N VAL A 53 14.08 7.09 -4.10
CA VAL A 53 14.57 7.85 -2.93
C VAL A 53 16.01 7.45 -2.60
N ALA A 54 16.32 6.16 -2.60
CA ALA A 54 17.69 5.67 -2.36
C ALA A 54 18.68 6.19 -3.42
N ALA A 55 18.28 6.17 -4.71
CA ALA A 55 19.08 6.72 -5.80
C ALA A 55 19.29 8.23 -5.65
N ALA A 56 18.26 8.99 -5.28
CA ALA A 56 18.38 10.42 -5.04
C ALA A 56 19.31 10.76 -3.87
N VAL A 57 19.34 9.94 -2.82
CA VAL A 57 20.27 10.09 -1.68
C VAL A 57 21.70 9.68 -2.04
N ALA A 58 21.89 8.67 -2.91
CA ALA A 58 23.20 8.18 -3.31
C ALA A 58 23.87 9.00 -4.43
N ALA A 59 23.12 9.87 -5.12
CA ALA A 59 23.59 10.68 -6.24
C ALA A 59 24.08 12.09 -5.83
N ASP A 60 24.14 12.38 -4.53
CA ASP A 60 24.74 13.59 -3.95
C ASP A 60 26.19 13.34 -3.53
#